data_AF-A0A1I0F204-F1
#
_entry.id   AF-A0A1I0F204-F1
#
_cell.length_a   1.000
_cell.length_b   1.000
_cell.length_c   1.000
_cell.angle_alpha   90.00
_cell.angle_beta   90.00
_cell.angle_gamma   90.00
#
_symmetry.space_group_name_H-M   'P 1'
#
loop_
_entity.id
_entity.type
_entity.pdbx_description
1 polymer ?
#
loop_
_entity_poly.entity_id
_entity_poly.type
_entity_poly.pdbx_seq_one_letter_code
_entity_poly.pdbx_strand_id
1 'polypeptide(L)'
;MSLPTADEVFAKAAEGSPFSNGTEGYAWMANNCHRCVHDKPARNDDYENACPIILVAYTGKTPAEWLRKDEFRLGDQYTCLYFRDEDDGGPGEPTPIPDPPGQEGLFPRDEFERPARMFADTRPQEVAVRG
;
A
#
# COMPACT_ATOMS: atom_id res chain seq x y z
N MET A 1 -2.16 -2.97 5.32
CA MET A 1 -3.25 -3.01 4.32
C MET A 1 -3.66 -4.46 4.15
N SER A 2 -4.96 -4.76 4.13
CA SER A 2 -5.46 -6.10 3.80
C SER A 2 -5.37 -6.35 2.30
N LEU A 3 -5.18 -7.61 1.90
CA LEU A 3 -5.25 -8.00 0.49
C LEU A 3 -6.69 -7.84 -0.04
N PRO A 4 -6.85 -7.46 -1.32
CA PRO A 4 -8.15 -7.54 -1.99
C PRO A 4 -8.55 -9.00 -2.21
N THR A 5 -9.84 -9.26 -2.40
CA THR A 5 -10.36 -10.58 -2.81
C THR A 5 -10.09 -10.85 -4.29
N ALA A 6 -10.14 -12.12 -4.72
CA ALA A 6 -9.95 -12.49 -6.13
C ALA A 6 -10.96 -11.80 -7.06
N ASP A 7 -12.22 -11.69 -6.64
CA ASP A 7 -13.28 -11.03 -7.42
C ASP A 7 -13.02 -9.53 -7.58
N GLU A 8 -12.54 -8.86 -6.52
CA GLU A 8 -12.20 -7.44 -6.57
C GLU A 8 -11.00 -7.17 -7.50
N VAL A 9 -10.00 -8.05 -7.47
CA VAL A 9 -8.84 -7.96 -8.38
C VAL A 9 -9.31 -8.19 -9.81
N PHE A 10 -10.10 -9.25 -10.04
CA PHE A 10 -10.59 -9.61 -11.38
C PHE A 10 -11.43 -8.50 -12.00
N ALA A 11 -12.30 -7.87 -11.22
CA ALA A 11 -13.17 -6.78 -11.68
C ALA A 11 -12.40 -5.52 -12.13
N LYS A 12 -11.20 -5.28 -11.58
CA LYS A 12 -10.36 -4.12 -11.89
C LYS A 12 -9.24 -4.42 -12.89
N ALA A 13 -8.96 -5.70 -13.12
CA ALA A 13 -7.83 -6.12 -13.94
C ALA A 13 -8.00 -5.70 -15.40
N ALA A 14 -6.90 -5.27 -16.00
CA ALA A 14 -6.84 -4.95 -17.42
C ALA A 14 -6.87 -6.23 -18.25
N GLU A 15 -7.47 -6.16 -19.44
CA GLU A 15 -7.40 -7.26 -20.41
C GLU A 15 -5.97 -7.49 -20.90
N GLY A 16 -5.63 -8.77 -21.12
CA GLY A 16 -4.34 -9.19 -21.64
C GLY A 16 -3.42 -9.77 -20.57
N SER A 17 -2.72 -10.83 -20.96
CA SER A 17 -1.74 -11.48 -20.11
C SER A 17 -0.60 -10.51 -19.78
N PRO A 18 -0.18 -10.41 -18.50
CA PRO A 18 0.96 -9.58 -18.12
C PRO A 18 2.28 -10.12 -18.69
N PHE A 19 2.32 -11.40 -19.07
CA PHE A 19 3.51 -12.10 -19.54
C PHE A 19 3.31 -12.63 -20.96
N SER A 20 4.37 -12.59 -21.76
CA SER A 20 4.39 -13.08 -23.13
C SER A 20 4.47 -14.61 -23.21
N ASN A 21 4.99 -15.25 -22.16
CA ASN A 21 5.13 -16.70 -22.06
C ASN A 21 5.31 -17.16 -20.60
N GLY A 22 5.32 -18.48 -20.39
CA GLY A 22 5.50 -19.07 -19.06
C GLY A 22 6.84 -18.76 -18.41
N THR A 23 7.94 -18.69 -19.17
CA THR A 23 9.27 -18.35 -18.64
C THR A 23 9.29 -16.97 -18.00
N GLU A 24 8.65 -16.00 -18.65
CA GLU A 24 8.52 -14.65 -18.12
C GLU A 24 7.71 -14.61 -16.82
N GLY A 25 6.59 -15.33 -16.79
CA GLY A 25 5.78 -15.49 -15.58
C GLY A 25 6.56 -16.14 -14.43
N TYR A 26 7.27 -17.24 -14.70
CA TYR A 26 8.11 -17.91 -13.71
C TYR A 26 9.22 -17.02 -13.16
N ALA A 27 9.91 -16.27 -14.03
CA ALA A 27 10.93 -15.32 -13.59
C ALA A 27 10.35 -14.23 -12.69
N TRP A 28 9.17 -13.70 -13.03
CA TRP A 28 8.50 -12.69 -12.22
C TRP A 28 8.06 -13.24 -10.86
N MET A 29 7.48 -14.45 -10.84
CA MET A 29 7.09 -15.11 -9.59
C MET A 29 8.28 -15.42 -8.69
N ALA A 30 9.41 -15.84 -9.25
CA ALA A 30 10.64 -16.05 -8.50
C ALA A 30 11.14 -14.78 -7.81
N ASN A 31 11.02 -13.64 -8.48
CA ASN A 31 11.41 -12.34 -7.93
C ASN A 31 10.38 -11.73 -6.96
N ASN A 32 9.15 -12.25 -6.91
CA ASN A 32 8.05 -11.67 -6.13
C ASN A 32 7.36 -12.74 -5.28
N CYS A 33 6.47 -13.53 -5.87
CA CYS A 33 5.62 -14.49 -5.15
C CYS A 33 6.41 -15.46 -4.26
N HIS A 34 7.49 -16.07 -4.76
CA HIS A 34 8.23 -17.11 -4.03
C HIS A 34 8.87 -16.67 -2.71
N ARG A 35 9.03 -15.36 -2.50
CA ARG A 35 9.57 -14.76 -1.28
C ARG A 35 8.59 -13.83 -0.57
N CYS A 36 7.33 -13.79 -1.03
CA CYS A 36 6.30 -12.93 -0.47
C CYS A 36 5.57 -13.63 0.69
N VAL A 37 5.39 -12.93 1.81
CA VAL A 37 4.63 -13.43 2.98
C VAL A 37 3.20 -13.84 2.63
N HIS A 38 2.58 -13.12 1.67
CA HIS A 38 1.20 -13.34 1.28
C HIS A 38 1.00 -14.59 0.40
N ASP A 39 2.05 -15.03 -0.28
CA ASP A 39 2.00 -16.21 -1.15
C ASP A 39 2.54 -17.48 -0.44
N LYS A 40 3.18 -17.30 0.72
CA LYS A 40 3.68 -18.38 1.57
C LYS A 40 2.63 -19.47 1.88
N PRO A 41 1.35 -19.16 2.12
CA PRO A 41 0.33 -20.19 2.33
C PRO A 41 0.21 -21.16 1.13
N ALA A 42 0.21 -20.67 -0.12
CA ALA A 42 0.16 -21.52 -1.30
C ALA A 42 1.36 -22.47 -1.40
N ARG A 43 2.55 -22.03 -0.98
CA ARG A 43 3.77 -22.89 -0.95
C ARG A 43 3.71 -23.99 0.12
N ASN A 44 2.79 -23.88 1.07
CA ASN A 44 2.53 -24.86 2.13
C ASN A 44 1.17 -25.56 1.96
N ASP A 45 0.65 -25.60 0.73
CA ASP A 45 -0.63 -26.21 0.37
C ASP A 45 -1.88 -25.60 1.03
N ASP A 46 -1.77 -24.39 1.58
CA ASP A 46 -2.88 -23.60 2.10
C ASP A 46 -3.35 -22.57 1.06
N TYR A 47 -4.10 -23.07 0.08
CA TYR A 47 -4.62 -22.25 -1.02
C TYR A 47 -5.77 -21.32 -0.60
N GLU A 48 -6.45 -21.61 0.51
CA GLU A 48 -7.55 -20.77 1.02
C GLU A 48 -7.02 -19.43 1.55
N ASN A 49 -5.81 -19.43 2.12
CA ASN A 49 -5.16 -18.21 2.64
C ASN A 49 -4.10 -17.63 1.70
N ALA A 50 -3.98 -18.15 0.48
CA ALA A 50 -3.01 -17.69 -0.51
C ALA A 50 -3.34 -16.30 -1.07
N CYS A 51 -2.32 -15.62 -1.61
CA CYS A 51 -2.48 -14.34 -2.28
C CYS A 51 -3.40 -14.49 -3.52
N PRO A 52 -4.57 -13.81 -3.57
CA PRO A 52 -5.51 -13.98 -4.67
C PRO A 52 -5.10 -13.23 -5.95
N ILE A 53 -4.15 -12.29 -5.86
CA ILE A 53 -3.76 -11.41 -6.98
C ILE A 53 -3.12 -12.22 -8.12
N ILE A 54 -2.25 -13.19 -7.79
CA ILE A 54 -1.56 -14.00 -8.81
C ILE A 54 -2.51 -14.89 -9.61
N LEU A 55 -3.63 -15.31 -9.00
CA LEU A 55 -4.65 -16.12 -9.67
C LEU A 55 -5.27 -15.38 -10.85
N VAL A 56 -5.50 -14.07 -10.71
CA VAL A 56 -6.04 -13.25 -11.80
C VAL A 56 -5.08 -13.19 -12.99
N ALA A 57 -3.77 -13.13 -12.75
CA ALA A 57 -2.76 -13.20 -13.81
C ALA A 57 -2.87 -14.48 -14.65
N TYR A 58 -3.15 -15.63 -14.01
CA TYR A 58 -3.34 -16.91 -14.70
C TYR A 58 -4.61 -16.98 -15.55
N THR A 59 -5.58 -16.10 -15.31
CA THR A 59 -6.77 -16.01 -16.17
C THR A 59 -6.56 -15.19 -17.45
N GLY A 60 -5.33 -14.73 -17.70
CA GLY A 60 -4.99 -13.93 -18.87
C GLY A 60 -5.35 -12.44 -18.74
N LYS A 61 -5.40 -11.94 -17.50
CA LYS A 61 -5.66 -10.53 -17.16
C LYS A 61 -4.50 -9.96 -16.37
N THR A 62 -4.26 -8.66 -16.48
CA THR A 62 -3.21 -7.96 -15.73
C THR A 62 -3.81 -7.29 -14.49
N PRO A 63 -3.45 -7.70 -13.26
CA PRO A 63 -3.96 -7.08 -12.04
C PRO A 63 -3.64 -5.58 -11.96
N ALA A 64 -4.59 -4.78 -11.46
CA ALA A 64 -4.40 -3.33 -11.30
C ALA A 64 -3.36 -2.98 -10.21
N GLU A 65 -3.10 -3.93 -9.32
CA GLU A 65 -2.11 -3.86 -8.24
C GLU A 65 -0.67 -3.99 -8.75
N TRP A 66 -0.48 -4.26 -10.05
CA TRP A 66 0.83 -4.40 -10.67
C TRP A 66 1.16 -3.14 -11.46
N LEU A 67 2.06 -2.32 -10.92
CA LEU A 67 2.56 -1.13 -11.58
C LEU A 67 3.62 -1.51 -12.60
N ARG A 68 3.33 -1.27 -13.88
CA ARG A 68 4.27 -1.50 -14.98
C ARG A 68 5.49 -0.59 -14.85
N LYS A 69 6.67 -1.14 -15.10
CA LYS A 69 7.92 -0.38 -15.21
C LYS A 69 8.21 -0.02 -16.67
N ASP A 70 8.93 1.08 -16.87
CA ASP A 70 9.28 1.59 -18.20
C ASP A 70 10.33 0.73 -18.90
N GLU A 71 11.27 0.16 -18.14
CA GLU A 71 12.30 -0.73 -18.66
C GLU A 71 11.84 -2.18 -18.67
N PHE A 72 11.98 -2.86 -19.81
CA PHE A 72 11.76 -4.28 -19.89
C PHE A 72 12.98 -5.04 -19.39
N ARG A 73 12.84 -5.69 -18.24
CA ARG A 73 13.78 -6.69 -17.72
C ARG A 73 13.02 -7.94 -17.34
N LEU A 74 13.56 -9.11 -17.74
CA LEU A 74 12.93 -10.40 -17.47
C LEU A 74 12.69 -10.59 -15.97
N GLY A 75 11.43 -10.76 -15.59
CA GLY A 75 11.00 -10.97 -14.21
C GLY A 75 10.92 -9.70 -13.37
N ASP A 76 11.10 -8.52 -13.96
CA ASP A 76 11.03 -7.23 -13.26
C ASP A 76 10.12 -6.21 -13.97
N GLN A 77 9.19 -6.68 -14.82
CA GLN A 77 8.33 -5.81 -15.63
C GLN A 77 7.27 -5.05 -14.81
N TYR A 78 6.96 -5.54 -13.60
CA TYR A 78 5.95 -4.97 -12.72
C TYR A 78 6.42 -4.93 -11.27
N THR A 79 6.02 -3.87 -10.56
CA THR A 79 6.05 -3.78 -9.10
C THR A 79 4.66 -4.13 -8.56
N CYS A 80 4.57 -5.17 -7.71
CA CYS A 80 3.32 -5.48 -7.00
C CYS A 80 3.18 -4.57 -5.77
N LEU A 81 2.06 -3.84 -5.67
CA LEU A 81 1.78 -2.92 -4.56
C LEU A 81 1.64 -3.61 -3.20
N TYR A 82 1.32 -4.90 -3.19
CA TYR A 82 1.13 -5.71 -2.00
C TYR A 82 2.32 -6.61 -1.70
N PHE A 83 3.40 -6.54 -2.48
CA PHE A 83 4.58 -7.35 -2.21
C PHE A 83 5.18 -6.98 -0.84
N ARG A 84 5.47 -8.02 -0.06
CA ARG A 84 6.14 -7.95 1.24
C ARG A 84 7.06 -9.15 1.36
N ASP A 85 8.36 -8.89 1.45
CA ASP A 85 9.35 -9.95 1.61
C ASP A 85 9.16 -10.67 2.95
N GLU A 86 9.41 -11.97 2.98
CA GLU A 86 9.38 -12.75 4.22
C GLU A 86 10.50 -12.37 5.19
N ASP A 87 11.63 -11.91 4.67
CA ASP A 87 12.80 -11.49 5.44
C ASP A 87 12.80 -9.98 5.75
N ASP A 88 11.90 -9.22 5.12
CA ASP A 88 11.58 -7.86 5.56
C ASP A 88 10.88 -8.01 6.90
N GLY A 89 11.65 -7.85 7.99
CA GLY A 89 11.12 -7.78 9.34
C GLY A 89 9.87 -6.92 9.30
N GLY A 90 8.71 -7.52 9.64
CA GLY A 90 7.42 -6.86 9.59
C GLY A 90 7.50 -5.51 10.28
N PRO A 91 6.59 -4.55 10.00
CA PRO A 91 6.73 -3.18 10.49
C PRO A 91 6.91 -3.22 12.01
N GLY A 92 8.15 -3.20 12.48
CA GLY A 92 8.45 -2.95 13.86
C GLY A 92 7.78 -1.62 14.12
N GLU A 93 7.05 -1.50 15.22
CA GLU A 93 6.67 -0.18 15.67
C GLU A 93 7.91 0.70 15.56
N PRO A 94 7.85 1.83 14.82
CA PRO A 94 9.00 2.69 14.70
C PRO A 94 9.43 3.02 16.12
N THR A 95 10.59 2.48 16.52
CA THR A 95 11.10 2.70 17.85
C THR A 95 11.48 4.18 17.88
N PRO A 96 11.02 4.96 18.87
CA PRO A 96 11.39 6.36 18.96
C PRO A 96 12.92 6.48 18.86
N ILE A 97 13.40 7.21 17.87
CA ILE A 97 14.81 7.54 17.77
C ILE A 97 15.11 8.42 18.98
N PRO A 98 16.10 8.09 19.83
CA PRO A 98 16.51 8.98 20.91
C PRO A 98 16.90 10.34 20.32
N ASP A 99 16.48 11.44 20.94
CA ASP A 99 16.82 12.78 20.47
C ASP A 99 18.35 12.91 20.36
N PRO A 100 18.90 13.28 19.18
CA PRO A 100 20.34 13.40 19.01
C PRO A 100 20.90 14.51 19.91
N PRO A 101 22.14 14.37 20.42
CA PRO A 101 22.73 15.33 21.34
C PRO A 101 22.79 16.74 20.73
N GLY A 102 22.25 17.73 21.45
CA GLY A 102 22.19 19.12 20.99
C GLY A 102 20.90 19.49 20.24
N GLN A 103 19.99 18.53 20.02
CA GLN A 103 18.63 18.80 19.59
C GLN A 103 17.74 18.89 20.83
N GLU A 104 17.15 20.06 21.09
CA GLU A 104 16.10 20.21 22.10
C GLU A 104 14.91 19.31 21.73
N GLY A 105 14.27 18.67 22.71
CA GLY A 105 13.13 17.79 22.47
C GLY A 105 11.91 18.55 21.92
N LEU A 106 10.94 17.81 21.39
CA LEU A 106 9.64 18.40 21.04
C LEU A 106 8.96 18.93 22.31
N PHE A 107 8.49 20.19 22.27
CA PHE A 107 7.69 20.75 23.35
C PHE A 107 6.41 19.92 23.55
N PRO A 108 5.97 19.74 24.80
CA PRO A 108 4.79 18.95 25.08
C PRO A 108 3.55 19.65 24.47
N ARG A 109 2.67 18.84 23.88
CA ARG A 109 1.58 19.32 23.02
C ARG A 109 0.46 20.00 23.81
N ASP A 110 0.28 19.62 25.06
CA ASP A 110 -0.72 20.11 26.02
C ASP A 110 -0.70 21.64 26.16
N GLU A 111 0.48 22.28 26.10
CA GLU A 111 0.61 23.74 26.14
C GLU A 111 -0.03 24.45 24.92
N PHE A 112 -0.21 23.72 23.82
CA PHE A 112 -0.77 24.21 22.56
C PHE A 112 -2.18 23.69 22.28
N GLU A 113 -2.70 22.80 23.13
CA GLU A 113 -4.08 22.30 23.09
C GLU A 113 -5.04 23.34 23.66
N ARG A 114 -5.16 24.50 22.99
CA ARG A 114 -6.29 25.39 23.25
C ARG A 114 -7.58 24.71 22.78
N PRO A 115 -8.69 24.75 23.53
CA PRO A 115 -9.98 24.40 22.97
C PRO A 115 -10.24 25.32 21.78
N ALA A 116 -10.36 24.72 20.60
CA ALA A 116 -10.50 25.43 19.35
C ALA A 116 -11.56 26.54 19.43
N ARG A 117 -11.14 27.78 19.15
CA ARG A 117 -12.01 28.75 18.47
C ARG A 117 -11.30 29.24 17.22
N MET A 118 -11.03 28.30 16.32
CA MET A 118 -10.90 28.64 14.91
C MET A 118 -12.31 29.00 14.42
N PHE A 119 -12.52 30.29 14.13
CA PHE A 119 -13.76 30.89 13.61
C PHE A 119 -14.97 30.91 14.56
N ALA A 120 -14.98 31.83 15.52
CA ALA A 120 -16.23 32.33 16.07
C ALA A 120 -16.27 33.86 15.95
N ASP A 121 -17.20 34.32 15.10
CA ASP A 121 -17.76 35.66 14.99
C ASP A 121 -17.12 36.65 13.99
N THR A 122 -17.60 36.60 12.73
CA THR A 122 -17.48 37.69 11.75
C THR A 122 -18.85 38.07 11.17
N ARG A 123 -19.92 38.08 11.99
CA ARG A 123 -21.18 38.72 11.56
C ARG A 123 -21.06 40.23 11.80
N PRO A 124 -21.22 41.09 10.77
CA PRO A 124 -21.31 42.53 10.99
C PRO A 124 -22.52 42.82 11.88
N GLN A 125 -22.34 43.61 12.94
CA GLN A 125 -23.49 44.14 13.70
C GLN A 125 -24.23 45.15 12.82
N GLU A 126 -25.51 44.90 12.55
CA GLU A 126 -26.41 45.91 11.99
C GLU A 126 -26.57 47.04 13.01
N VAL A 127 -26.05 48.22 12.67
CA VAL A 127 -26.30 49.44 13.44
C VAL A 127 -27.70 49.94 13.08
N ALA A 128 -28.66 49.76 13.99
CA ALA A 128 -29.97 50.35 13.86
C ALA A 128 -29.87 51.88 13.95
N VAL A 129 -30.02 52.56 12.82
CA VAL A 129 -30.23 54.01 12.77
C VAL A 129 -31.65 54.31 13.26
N ARG A 130 -31.78 54.83 14.47
CA ARG A 130 -33.04 55.38 14.99
C ARG A 130 -33.18 56.82 14.53
N GLY A 131 -34.28 57.14 13.85
CA GLY A 131 -34.81 58.50 13.70
C GLY A 131 -35.56 58.96 14.94
#